data_AF-A0A7S2SLD7-F1
#
_entry.id   AF-A0A7S2SLD7-F1
#
_cell.length_a   1.000
_cell.length_b   1.000
_cell.length_c   1.000
_cell.angle_alpha   90.00
_cell.angle_beta   90.00
_cell.angle_gamma   90.00
#
_symmetry.space_group_name_H-M   'P 1'
#
loop_
_entity.id
_entity.type
_entity.pdbx_description
1 polymer ?
#
loop_
_entity_poly.entity_id
_entity_poly.type
_entity_poly.pdbx_seq_one_letter_code
_entity_poly.pdbx_strand_id
1 'polypeptide(L)'
;SILGEMLPEAMLHVLENYGPQRFAQVFVGDLDTPEVIWNPEMRSHLVSMVLQHLGDFPLSLKQNMQAQYEYCPIPGVAYATLTKEVFCHNYYLRNLCDTKRFPDWPIADPIALFKSVLEQWKLELSKKKEEGQESLGEALEVMGLTADKLTETELRKVYRK
;
A
#
# COMPACT_ATOMS: atom_id res chain seq x y z
N SER A 1 -1.61 -8.12 14.37
CA SER A 1 -3.08 -8.07 14.49
C SER A 1 -3.67 -8.61 13.21
N ILE A 2 -4.59 -9.58 13.26
CA ILE A 2 -5.17 -10.23 12.05
C ILE A 2 -5.93 -9.20 11.17
N LEU A 3 -6.49 -8.18 11.80
CA LEU A 3 -7.21 -7.12 11.08
C LEU A 3 -6.28 -6.26 10.21
N GLY A 4 -5.00 -6.14 10.55
CA GLY A 4 -4.03 -5.38 9.75
C GLY A 4 -3.64 -6.05 8.44
N GLU A 5 -3.88 -7.36 8.32
CA GLU A 5 -3.64 -8.10 7.09
C GLU A 5 -4.86 -8.01 6.15
N MET A 6 -6.06 -7.76 6.67
CA MET A 6 -7.29 -7.72 5.86
C MET A 6 -7.78 -6.31 5.54
N LEU A 7 -7.60 -5.36 6.46
CA LEU A 7 -8.13 -4.00 6.33
C LEU A 7 -7.02 -2.99 6.05
N PRO A 8 -7.31 -1.94 5.26
CA PRO A 8 -6.42 -0.79 5.15
C PRO A 8 -6.14 -0.14 6.51
N GLU A 9 -4.94 0.41 6.67
CA GLU A 9 -4.51 1.07 7.90
C GLU A 9 -5.43 2.24 8.31
N ALA A 10 -5.98 2.97 7.33
CA ALA A 10 -7.00 4.00 7.55
C ALA A 10 -8.24 3.49 8.31
N MET A 11 -8.70 2.27 7.99
CA MET A 11 -9.86 1.66 8.65
C MET A 11 -9.55 1.25 10.09
N LEU A 12 -8.32 0.80 10.35
CA LEU A 12 -7.86 0.51 11.71
C LEU A 12 -7.78 1.79 12.54
N HIS A 13 -7.28 2.87 11.94
CA HIS A 13 -7.22 4.17 12.59
C HIS A 13 -8.60 4.69 13.00
N VAL A 14 -9.62 4.51 12.13
CA VAL A 14 -11.00 4.85 12.47
C VAL A 14 -11.50 4.05 13.67
N LEU A 15 -11.18 2.76 13.72
CA LEU A 15 -11.58 1.88 14.80
C LEU A 15 -10.93 2.29 16.13
N GLU A 16 -9.65 2.67 16.10
CA GLU A 16 -8.89 3.10 17.28
C GLU A 16 -9.32 4.47 17.80
N ASN A 17 -9.54 5.45 16.91
CA ASN A 17 -9.80 6.84 17.32
C ASN A 17 -11.28 7.19 17.48
N TYR A 18 -12.16 6.62 16.67
CA TYR A 18 -13.59 6.96 16.68
C TYR A 18 -14.50 5.83 17.15
N GLY A 19 -13.92 4.65 17.41
CA GLY A 19 -14.62 3.52 17.99
C GLY A 19 -15.45 2.70 16.99
N PRO A 20 -16.06 1.60 17.49
CA PRO A 20 -16.67 0.57 16.65
C PRO A 20 -17.95 1.03 15.94
N GLN A 21 -18.71 1.97 16.50
CA GLN A 21 -19.95 2.47 15.89
C GLN A 21 -19.65 3.28 14.62
N ARG A 22 -18.66 4.18 14.67
CA ARG A 22 -18.24 4.95 13.49
C ARG A 22 -17.58 4.03 12.47
N PHE A 23 -16.74 3.09 12.92
CA PHE A 23 -16.18 2.07 12.04
C PHE A 23 -17.25 1.30 11.25
N ALA A 24 -18.32 0.84 11.90
CA ALA A 24 -19.40 0.12 11.21
C ALA A 24 -20.09 0.98 10.14
N GLN A 25 -20.29 2.27 10.41
CA GLN A 25 -20.84 3.22 9.43
C GLN A 25 -19.90 3.41 8.24
N VAL A 26 -18.60 3.60 8.51
CA VAL A 26 -17.55 3.74 7.50
C VAL A 26 -17.44 2.45 6.67
N PHE A 27 -17.48 1.29 7.31
CA PHE A 27 -17.34 0.00 6.66
C PHE A 27 -18.49 -0.29 5.69
N VAL A 28 -19.71 0.15 5.99
CA VAL A 28 -20.89 -0.02 5.12
C VAL A 28 -21.06 1.15 4.12
N GLY A 29 -20.50 2.32 4.43
CA GLY A 29 -20.56 3.53 3.60
C GLY A 29 -19.66 3.51 2.37
N ASP A 30 -19.76 4.55 1.54
CA ASP A 30 -18.88 4.83 0.42
C ASP A 30 -18.17 6.15 0.71
N LEU A 31 -16.87 6.08 0.99
CA LEU A 31 -16.10 7.20 1.51
C LEU A 31 -14.83 7.38 0.69
N ASP A 32 -14.70 8.56 0.10
CA ASP A 32 -13.51 9.03 -0.59
C ASP A 32 -13.08 10.33 0.11
N THR A 33 -12.57 10.22 1.33
CA THR A 33 -12.12 11.36 2.15
C THR A 33 -10.61 11.31 2.32
N PRO A 34 -9.93 12.43 2.64
CA PRO A 34 -8.49 12.40 2.85
C PRO A 34 -8.06 11.52 4.04
N GLU A 35 -8.97 11.19 4.96
CA GLU A 35 -8.68 10.31 6.11
C GLU A 35 -8.95 8.82 5.78
N VAL A 36 -10.00 8.55 5.01
CA VAL A 36 -10.44 7.19 4.67
C VAL A 36 -10.90 7.12 3.23
N ILE A 37 -10.33 6.17 2.50
CA ILE A 37 -10.78 5.76 1.17
C ILE A 37 -11.28 4.32 1.29
N TRP A 38 -12.59 4.15 1.21
CA TRP A 38 -13.28 2.88 1.33
C TRP A 38 -14.48 2.83 0.40
N ASN A 39 -14.30 2.13 -0.72
CA ASN A 39 -15.30 2.02 -1.77
C ASN A 39 -15.99 0.65 -1.72
N PRO A 40 -17.23 0.52 -2.26
CA PRO A 40 -17.92 -0.76 -2.39
C PRO A 40 -17.07 -1.83 -3.10
N GLU A 41 -16.28 -1.44 -4.10
CA GLU A 41 -15.39 -2.36 -4.83
C GLU A 41 -14.33 -2.98 -3.91
N MET A 42 -13.72 -2.19 -3.02
CA MET A 42 -12.74 -2.69 -2.04
C MET A 42 -13.38 -3.66 -1.07
N ARG A 43 -14.61 -3.37 -0.62
CA ARG A 43 -15.37 -4.27 0.24
C ARG A 43 -15.67 -5.59 -0.45
N SER A 44 -16.14 -5.54 -1.70
CA SER A 44 -16.38 -6.74 -2.50
C SER A 44 -15.10 -7.55 -2.70
N HIS A 45 -13.96 -6.87 -2.91
CA HIS A 45 -12.67 -7.52 -3.02
C HIS A 45 -12.26 -8.24 -1.72
N LEU A 46 -12.39 -7.58 -0.56
CA LEU A 46 -12.14 -8.20 0.75
C LEU A 46 -13.02 -9.45 0.93
N VAL A 47 -14.32 -9.34 0.67
CA VAL A 47 -15.25 -10.48 0.79
C VAL A 47 -14.84 -11.62 -0.15
N SER A 48 -14.47 -11.31 -1.40
CA SER A 48 -13.98 -12.32 -2.35
C SER A 48 -12.73 -13.03 -1.85
N MET A 49 -11.75 -12.30 -1.30
CA MET A 49 -10.52 -12.88 -0.76
C MET A 49 -10.79 -13.79 0.45
N VAL A 50 -11.68 -13.37 1.35
CA VAL A 50 -12.10 -14.19 2.50
C VAL A 50 -12.84 -15.44 2.04
N LEU A 51 -13.75 -15.32 1.07
CA LEU A 51 -14.47 -16.47 0.52
C LEU A 51 -13.53 -17.44 -0.21
N GLN A 52 -12.56 -16.94 -0.97
CA GLN A 52 -11.52 -17.78 -1.60
C GLN A 52 -10.66 -18.49 -0.56
N HIS A 53 -10.28 -17.81 0.52
CA HIS A 53 -9.55 -18.42 1.63
C HIS A 53 -10.35 -19.50 2.34
N LEU A 54 -11.66 -19.29 2.51
CA LEU A 54 -12.57 -20.28 3.09
C LEU A 54 -12.82 -21.47 2.15
N GLY A 55 -12.62 -21.30 0.84
CA GLY A 55 -12.80 -22.35 -0.17
C GLY A 55 -14.17 -23.00 -0.07
N ASP A 56 -14.19 -24.33 0.01
CA ASP A 56 -15.42 -25.12 0.12
C ASP A 56 -15.93 -25.28 1.56
N PHE A 57 -15.26 -24.71 2.55
CA PHE A 57 -15.66 -24.84 3.96
C PHE A 57 -17.11 -24.38 4.22
N PRO A 58 -17.61 -23.27 3.66
CA PRO A 58 -19.01 -22.87 3.82
C PRO A 58 -20.00 -23.89 3.21
N LEU A 59 -19.59 -24.61 2.16
CA LEU A 59 -20.39 -25.69 1.55
C LEU A 59 -20.35 -26.94 2.43
N SER A 60 -19.17 -27.31 2.94
CA SER A 60 -18.98 -28.42 3.88
C SER A 60 -19.75 -28.23 5.18
N LEU A 61 -19.82 -27.00 5.71
CA LEU A 61 -20.65 -26.65 6.87
C LEU A 61 -22.15 -26.85 6.63
N LYS A 62 -22.64 -26.53 5.42
CA LYS A 62 -24.05 -26.75 5.05
C LYS A 62 -24.40 -28.24 5.01
N GLN A 63 -23.44 -29.09 4.65
CA GLN A 63 -23.62 -30.54 4.58
C GLN A 63 -23.38 -31.23 5.93
N ASN A 64 -22.45 -30.71 6.73
CA ASN A 64 -22.09 -31.24 8.04
C ASN A 64 -21.90 -30.10 9.05
N MET A 65 -22.87 -29.95 9.95
CA MET A 65 -22.85 -28.91 10.99
C MET A 65 -21.77 -29.12 12.06
N GLN A 66 -21.10 -30.28 12.09
CA GLN A 66 -19.97 -30.57 12.98
C GLN A 66 -18.61 -30.44 12.29
N ALA A 67 -18.56 -29.97 11.03
CA ALA A 67 -17.30 -29.76 10.33
C ALA A 67 -16.43 -28.74 11.10
N GLN A 68 -15.23 -29.17 11.49
CA GLN A 68 -14.26 -28.30 12.14
C GLN A 68 -13.45 -27.53 11.10
N TYR A 69 -13.29 -26.22 11.32
CA TYR A 69 -12.40 -25.40 10.52
C TYR A 69 -10.97 -25.57 11.02
N GLU A 70 -10.07 -26.05 10.17
CA GLU A 70 -8.64 -25.97 10.44
C GLU A 70 -8.16 -24.55 10.12
N TYR A 71 -7.64 -23.85 11.14
CA TYR A 71 -7.24 -22.46 10.98
C TYR A 71 -6.04 -22.33 10.05
N CYS A 72 -6.22 -21.57 8.99
CA CYS A 72 -5.14 -21.12 8.11
C CYS A 72 -4.96 -19.60 8.25
N PRO A 73 -3.72 -19.08 8.28
CA PRO A 73 -3.47 -17.66 8.29
C PRO A 73 -3.94 -17.03 6.97
N ILE A 74 -4.72 -15.96 7.07
CA ILE A 74 -5.28 -15.27 5.90
C ILE A 74 -4.14 -14.49 5.22
N PRO A 75 -3.93 -14.65 3.90
CA PRO A 75 -2.95 -13.84 3.19
C PRO A 75 -3.35 -12.37 3.20
N GLY A 76 -2.37 -11.48 3.34
CA GLY A 76 -2.59 -10.04 3.33
C GLY A 76 -3.33 -9.57 2.07
N VAL A 77 -4.40 -8.80 2.24
CA VAL A 77 -5.23 -8.27 1.15
C VAL A 77 -4.57 -7.01 0.60
N ALA A 78 -4.05 -7.09 -0.62
CA ALA A 78 -3.49 -5.94 -1.33
C ALA A 78 -4.59 -5.24 -2.15
N TYR A 79 -4.82 -3.96 -1.88
CA TYR A 79 -5.79 -3.15 -2.63
C TYR A 79 -5.07 -2.38 -3.74
N ALA A 80 -5.27 -2.80 -5.00
CA ALA A 80 -4.67 -2.15 -6.17
C ALA A 80 -4.97 -0.64 -6.28
N THR A 81 -6.14 -0.23 -5.80
CA THR A 81 -6.56 1.18 -5.77
C THR A 81 -5.71 2.01 -4.81
N LEU A 82 -5.36 1.45 -3.64
CA LEU A 82 -4.55 2.14 -2.62
C LEU A 82 -3.05 2.05 -2.91
N THR A 83 -2.59 1.11 -3.73
CA THR A 83 -1.14 0.96 -4.03
C THR A 83 -0.58 2.18 -4.78
N LYS A 84 -1.44 2.93 -5.48
CA LYS A 84 -1.07 4.17 -6.17
C LYS A 84 -1.16 5.40 -5.27
N GLU A 85 -1.63 5.23 -4.04
CA GLU A 85 -1.88 6.33 -3.12
C GLU A 85 -0.86 6.31 -1.99
N VAL A 86 -0.31 7.48 -1.71
CA VAL A 86 0.64 7.66 -0.62
C VAL A 86 -0.16 7.93 0.64
N PHE A 87 -0.19 6.94 1.55
CA PHE A 87 -0.78 7.08 2.88
C PHE A 87 0.31 7.51 3.87
N CYS A 88 0.16 8.70 4.46
CA CYS A 88 1.09 9.25 5.45
C CYS A 88 0.32 9.63 6.71
N HIS A 89 0.73 9.09 7.87
CA HIS A 89 0.24 9.52 9.19
C HIS A 89 -1.27 9.79 9.23
N ASN A 90 -2.06 8.82 8.74
CA ASN A 90 -3.53 8.85 8.73
C ASN A 90 -4.22 9.65 7.62
N TYR A 91 -3.47 10.16 6.65
CA TYR A 91 -4.04 10.87 5.51
C TYR A 91 -3.53 10.36 4.16
N TYR A 92 -4.43 10.29 3.20
CA TYR A 92 -4.11 10.07 1.79
C TYR A 92 -3.70 11.39 1.16
N LEU A 93 -2.40 11.51 0.81
CA LEU A 93 -1.82 12.76 0.31
C LEU A 93 -2.49 13.25 -0.97
N ARG A 94 -2.95 12.33 -1.82
CA ARG A 94 -3.62 12.68 -3.07
C ARG A 94 -4.89 13.48 -2.82
N ASN A 95 -5.71 13.01 -1.88
CA ASN A 95 -6.96 13.66 -1.51
C ASN A 95 -6.70 14.92 -0.68
N LEU A 96 -5.68 14.92 0.17
CA LEU A 96 -5.28 16.08 0.95
C LEU A 96 -4.79 17.25 0.06
N CYS A 97 -4.06 16.94 -1.03
CA CYS A 97 -3.59 17.93 -1.99
C CYS A 97 -4.68 18.43 -2.94
N ASP A 98 -5.86 17.80 -2.96
CA ASP A 98 -6.98 18.23 -3.80
C ASP A 98 -7.76 19.38 -3.13
N THR A 99 -7.23 20.60 -3.31
CA THR A 99 -7.84 21.84 -2.81
C THR A 99 -9.16 22.19 -3.49
N LYS A 100 -9.55 21.49 -4.57
CA LYS A 100 -10.85 21.70 -5.24
C LYS A 100 -11.95 20.85 -4.62
N ARG A 101 -11.63 19.60 -4.27
CA ARG A 101 -12.59 18.68 -3.63
C ARG A 101 -12.68 18.88 -2.12
N PHE A 102 -11.58 19.20 -1.46
CA PHE A 102 -11.51 19.33 0.00
C PHE A 102 -10.85 20.64 0.42
N PRO A 103 -11.54 21.79 0.28
CA PRO A 103 -11.05 23.05 0.84
C PRO A 103 -11.04 22.98 2.39
N ASP A 104 -9.96 23.48 3.00
CA ASP A 104 -9.81 23.66 4.45
C ASP A 104 -10.00 22.40 5.32
N TRP A 105 -9.54 21.23 4.86
CA TRP A 105 -9.65 20.00 5.66
C TRP A 105 -8.83 20.11 6.96
N PRO A 106 -9.42 19.84 8.14
CA PRO A 106 -8.72 19.93 9.41
C PRO A 106 -7.70 18.79 9.55
N ILE A 107 -6.43 19.16 9.67
CA ILE A 107 -5.34 18.21 9.96
C ILE A 107 -5.16 18.18 11.48
N ALA A 108 -5.39 17.02 12.09
CA ALA A 108 -5.28 16.85 13.54
C ALA A 108 -3.85 17.13 14.03
N ASP A 109 -2.85 16.51 13.39
CA ASP A 109 -1.43 16.63 13.75
C ASP A 109 -0.53 16.97 12.55
N PRO A 110 -0.40 18.28 12.20
CA PRO A 110 0.39 18.71 11.05
C PRO A 110 1.87 18.33 11.13
N ILE A 111 2.45 18.35 12.34
CA ILE A 111 3.88 18.07 12.56
C ILE A 111 4.19 16.60 12.31
N ALA A 112 3.33 15.71 12.79
CA ALA A 112 3.52 14.28 12.65
C ALA A 112 3.29 13.83 11.19
N LEU A 113 2.28 14.40 10.53
CA LEU A 113 2.09 14.27 9.08
C LEU A 113 3.34 14.68 8.31
N PHE A 114 3.88 15.87 8.56
CA PHE A 114 5.04 16.37 7.82
C PHE A 114 6.29 15.48 8.01
N LYS A 115 6.52 14.97 9.23
CA LYS A 115 7.61 14.03 9.51
C LYS A 115 7.46 12.74 8.70
N SER A 116 6.27 12.13 8.70
CA SER A 116 6.02 10.91 7.95
C SER A 116 6.14 11.14 6.43
N VAL A 117 5.67 12.27 5.92
CA VAL A 117 5.87 12.64 4.50
C VAL A 117 7.36 12.77 4.17
N LEU A 118 8.14 13.42 5.03
CA LEU A 118 9.59 13.55 4.83
C LEU A 118 10.31 12.19 4.88
N GLU A 119 9.93 11.30 5.79
CA GLU A 119 10.48 9.95 5.86
C GLU A 119 10.17 9.14 4.61
N GLN A 120 8.92 9.20 4.14
CA GLN A 120 8.50 8.47 2.94
C GLN A 120 9.15 9.06 1.68
N TRP A 121 9.31 10.39 1.60
CA TRP A 121 10.07 11.03 0.54
C TRP A 121 11.55 10.63 0.56
N LYS A 122 12.15 10.53 1.75
CA LYS A 122 13.53 10.05 1.91
C LYS A 122 13.69 8.60 1.45
N LEU A 123 12.70 7.75 1.72
CA LEU A 123 12.68 6.35 1.29
C LEU A 123 12.58 6.22 -0.24
N GLU A 124 11.71 7.01 -0.88
CA GLU A 124 11.60 7.09 -2.34
C GLU A 124 12.90 7.60 -2.98
N LEU A 125 13.57 8.57 -2.33
CA LEU A 125 14.88 9.05 -2.77
C LEU A 125 15.98 7.99 -2.62
N SER A 126 15.95 7.13 -1.60
CA SER A 126 16.90 6.01 -1.50
C SER A 126 16.62 4.94 -2.54
N LYS A 127 15.35 4.59 -2.76
CA LYS A 127 14.95 3.61 -3.79
C LYS A 127 15.33 4.06 -5.19
N LYS A 128 15.12 5.33 -5.53
CA LYS A 128 15.57 5.90 -6.81
C LYS A 128 17.10 5.93 -6.97
N LYS A 129 17.85 6.00 -5.87
CA LYS A 129 19.31 5.86 -5.89
C LYS A 129 19.72 4.41 -6.15
N GLU A 130 19.00 3.45 -5.58
CA GLU A 130 19.23 2.01 -5.80
C GLU A 130 18.86 1.62 -7.24
N GLU A 131 17.70 2.02 -7.76
CA GLU A 131 17.32 1.81 -9.17
C GLU A 131 18.31 2.50 -10.14
N GLY A 132 18.81 3.69 -9.76
CA GLY A 132 19.88 4.36 -10.50
C GLY A 132 21.20 3.60 -10.49
N GLN A 133 21.56 2.94 -9.38
CA GLN A 133 22.75 2.12 -9.25
C GLN A 133 22.62 0.75 -9.94
N GLU A 134 21.44 0.13 -9.89
CA GLU A 134 21.10 -1.08 -10.64
C GLU A 134 21.15 -0.82 -12.14
N SER A 135 20.59 0.31 -12.62
CA SER A 135 20.68 0.70 -14.03
C SER A 135 22.11 0.98 -14.51
N LEU A 136 22.98 1.50 -13.63
CA LEU A 136 24.40 1.68 -13.93
C LEU A 136 25.15 0.34 -13.92
N GLY A 137 24.81 -0.58 -13.03
CA GLY A 137 25.36 -1.94 -12.96
C GLY A 137 25.00 -2.76 -14.19
N GLU A 138 23.73 -2.80 -14.58
CA GLU A 138 23.27 -3.46 -15.80
C GLU A 138 23.87 -2.82 -17.06
N ALA A 139 23.99 -1.49 -17.11
CA ALA A 139 24.65 -0.80 -18.22
C ALA A 139 26.16 -1.14 -18.28
N LEU A 140 26.84 -1.31 -17.14
CA LEU A 140 28.23 -1.76 -17.09
C LEU A 140 28.38 -3.22 -17.52
N GLU A 141 27.46 -4.10 -17.13
CA GLU A 141 27.45 -5.52 -17.55
C GLU A 141 27.17 -5.67 -19.05
N VAL A 142 26.19 -4.94 -19.60
CA VAL A 142 25.92 -4.89 -21.04
C VAL A 142 27.11 -4.32 -21.82
N MET A 143 27.86 -3.38 -21.22
CA MET A 143 29.10 -2.85 -21.79
C MET A 143 30.35 -3.72 -21.51
N GLY A 144 30.22 -4.83 -20.75
CA GLY A 144 31.31 -5.76 -20.46
C GLY A 144 32.45 -5.17 -19.61
N LEU A 145 32.18 -4.14 -18.80
CA LEU A 145 33.16 -3.44 -17.98
C LEU A 145 32.97 -3.80 -16.50
N THR A 146 34.07 -4.08 -15.80
CA THR A 146 34.06 -4.19 -14.33
C THR A 146 34.37 -2.83 -13.70
N ALA A 147 33.78 -2.55 -12.52
CA ALA A 147 33.84 -1.26 -11.83
C ALA A 147 35.27 -0.73 -11.55
N ASP A 148 36.28 -1.60 -11.65
CA ASP A 148 37.71 -1.27 -11.47
C ASP A 148 38.34 -0.62 -12.73
N LYS A 149 37.62 -0.57 -13.86
CA LYS A 149 38.10 -0.05 -15.15
C LYS A 149 37.28 1.12 -15.70
N LEU A 150 36.71 1.95 -14.83
CA LEU A 150 35.98 3.14 -15.25
C LEU A 150 36.94 4.29 -15.65
N THR A 151 37.72 4.09 -16.73
CA THR A 151 38.48 5.19 -17.36
C THR A 151 37.71 5.73 -18.55
N GLU A 152 37.58 7.07 -18.62
CA GLU A 152 36.80 7.79 -19.63
C GLU A 152 37.23 7.46 -21.08
N THR A 153 38.48 7.00 -21.24
CA THR A 153 39.08 6.54 -22.50
C THR A 153 38.58 5.17 -22.95
N GLU A 154 38.22 4.26 -22.05
CA GLU A 154 37.68 2.94 -22.39
C GLU A 154 36.18 3.01 -22.72
N LEU A 155 35.42 3.85 -22.00
CA LEU A 155 34.01 4.15 -22.32
C LEU A 155 33.85 4.72 -23.74
N ARG A 156 34.72 5.65 -24.14
CA ARG A 156 34.69 6.25 -25.49
C ARG A 156 35.03 5.26 -26.61
N LYS A 157 35.76 4.17 -26.31
CA LYS A 157 36.08 3.12 -27.30
C LYS A 157 34.93 2.16 -27.52
N VAL A 158 34.18 1.80 -26.47
CA VAL A 158 33.02 0.91 -26.56
C VAL A 158 31.88 1.59 -27.35
N TYR A 159 31.67 2.89 -27.16
CA TYR A 159 30.66 3.67 -27.90
C TYR A 159 30.95 3.90 -29.39
N ARG A 160 32.18 3.63 -29.86
CA ARG A 160 32.61 3.86 -31.25
C ARG A 160 32.49 2.65 -32.18
N LYS A 161 31.87 1.56 -31.72
CA LYS A 161 31.52 0.42 -32.59
C LYS A 161 30.17 0.62 -33.25
#